data_AF-A0A9P7J4W6-F1
#
_entry.id   AF-A0A9P7J4W6-F1
#
_cell.length_a   1.000
_cell.length_b   1.000
_cell.length_c   1.000
_cell.angle_alpha   90.00
_cell.angle_beta   90.00
_cell.angle_gamma   90.00
#
_symmetry.space_group_name_H-M   'P 1'
#
loop_
_entity.id
_entity.type
_entity.pdbx_description
1 polymer ?
#
loop_
_entity_poly.entity_id
_entity_poly.type
_entity_poly.pdbx_seq_one_letter_code
_entity_poly.pdbx_strand_id
1 'polypeptide(L)'
;MDGPWKEQLGAYFELDFPDVTLKKAMAIRNPRSGLSTTLGHSELDLGGQALHSSRYHLLPCDLRNPPADIFPGLFKEYLSPALPTLLLFECVLVYMSPEASSTLIQWFVDFFSPSTHIPSPGTLGCTVYEMFGLEDAFGQVMMNNLRARNVSLPGAKPYPSLESLPARFLRHGFTSAKALTLRNIRSNYIEPSELERISSLEMLDEVEELNLVLEHYAITWGMKASSAATVSPWIEWGLRPVKQA
;
A
#
# COMPACT_ATOMS: atom_id res chain seq x y z
N MET A 1 -14.86 9.19 10.44
CA MET A 1 -13.40 9.44 10.38
C MET A 1 -13.12 10.57 11.35
N ASP A 2 -12.20 10.42 12.31
CA ASP A 2 -12.05 11.38 13.43
C ASP A 2 -10.66 12.02 13.54
N GLY A 3 -9.81 11.85 12.51
CA GLY A 3 -8.49 12.47 12.46
C GLY A 3 -8.52 13.98 12.15
N PRO A 4 -7.44 14.71 12.47
CA PRO A 4 -7.35 16.17 12.27
C PRO A 4 -7.49 16.59 10.80
N TRP A 5 -7.23 15.68 9.86
CA TRP A 5 -7.28 15.92 8.42
C TRP A 5 -8.48 15.28 7.73
N LYS A 6 -9.48 14.79 8.48
CA LYS A 6 -10.63 14.03 7.94
C LYS A 6 -11.38 14.75 6.81
N GLU A 7 -11.47 16.07 6.88
CA GLU A 7 -12.19 16.87 5.88
C GLU A 7 -11.39 17.09 4.59
N GLN A 8 -10.07 16.84 4.61
CA GLN A 8 -9.18 17.01 3.47
C GLN A 8 -9.10 15.78 2.57
N LEU A 9 -9.53 14.61 3.06
CA LEU A 9 -9.50 13.37 2.28
C LEU A 9 -10.63 13.34 1.25
N GLY A 10 -10.31 13.48 -0.04
CA GLY A 10 -11.32 13.45 -1.11
C GLY A 10 -12.15 12.16 -1.10
N ALA A 11 -11.47 11.01 -1.12
CA ALA A 11 -12.07 9.69 -1.01
C ALA A 11 -11.05 8.66 -0.51
N TYR A 12 -11.54 7.57 0.07
CA TYR A 12 -10.78 6.41 0.53
C TYR A 12 -11.33 5.15 -0.13
N PHE A 13 -10.45 4.37 -0.73
CA PHE A 13 -10.80 3.16 -1.46
C PHE A 13 -10.13 1.96 -0.83
N GLU A 14 -10.91 0.91 -0.59
CA GLU A 14 -10.39 -0.40 -0.24
C GLU A 14 -10.80 -1.39 -1.30
N LEU A 15 -9.82 -2.10 -1.85
CA LEU A 15 -10.00 -3.08 -2.91
C LEU A 15 -9.53 -4.42 -2.38
N ASP A 16 -10.39 -5.43 -2.44
CA ASP A 16 -10.07 -6.80 -2.05
C ASP A 16 -10.95 -7.78 -2.83
N PHE A 17 -10.70 -9.08 -2.67
CA PHE A 17 -11.54 -10.11 -3.27
C PHE A 17 -13.00 -9.99 -2.80
N PRO A 18 -13.97 -10.32 -3.68
CA PRO A 18 -15.41 -10.31 -3.35
C PRO A 18 -15.80 -10.92 -2.01
N ASP A 19 -15.22 -12.06 -1.65
CA ASP A 19 -15.53 -12.76 -0.40
C ASP A 19 -15.03 -12.02 0.84
N VAL A 20 -13.93 -11.27 0.71
CA VAL A 20 -13.33 -10.47 1.77
C VAL A 20 -14.14 -9.19 1.95
N THR A 21 -14.45 -8.49 0.87
CA THR A 21 -15.23 -7.26 0.92
C THR A 21 -16.66 -7.50 1.40
N LEU A 22 -17.29 -8.62 1.03
CA LEU A 22 -18.60 -9.01 1.55
C LEU A 22 -18.60 -9.12 3.08
N LYS A 23 -17.63 -9.86 3.63
CA LYS A 23 -17.49 -10.03 5.09
C LYS A 23 -17.21 -8.70 5.77
N LYS A 24 -16.37 -7.85 5.18
CA LYS A 24 -16.04 -6.53 5.71
C LYS A 24 -17.23 -5.58 5.68
N ALA A 25 -18.00 -5.55 4.59
CA ALA A 25 -19.23 -4.78 4.48
C ALA A 25 -20.24 -5.19 5.57
N MET A 26 -20.42 -6.50 5.80
CA MET A 26 -21.27 -7.01 6.88
C MET A 26 -20.78 -6.57 8.27
N ALA A 27 -19.47 -6.60 8.52
CA ALA A 27 -18.89 -6.17 9.78
C ALA A 27 -19.06 -4.66 10.02
N ILE A 28 -18.85 -3.84 8.98
CA ILE A 28 -19.07 -2.39 9.03
C ILE A 28 -20.52 -2.08 9.34
N ARG A 29 -21.46 -2.75 8.65
CA ARG A 29 -22.90 -2.56 8.80
C ARG A 29 -23.45 -3.08 10.13
N ASN A 30 -22.73 -3.93 10.84
CA ASN A 30 -23.16 -4.41 12.14
C ASN A 30 -23.27 -3.23 13.12
N PRO A 31 -24.46 -2.90 13.66
CA PRO A 31 -24.62 -1.76 14.56
C PRO A 31 -23.75 -1.85 15.82
N ARG A 32 -23.33 -3.06 16.22
CA ARG A 32 -22.47 -3.28 17.38
C ARG A 32 -21.00 -2.95 17.14
N SER A 33 -20.58 -2.73 15.89
CA SER A 33 -19.18 -2.40 15.58
C SER A 33 -18.83 -0.93 15.84
N GLY A 34 -19.83 -0.05 15.95
CA GLY A 34 -19.64 1.40 15.97
C GLY A 34 -19.23 2.00 14.61
N LEU A 35 -18.73 1.19 13.67
CA LEU A 35 -18.22 1.62 12.38
C LEU A 35 -19.32 2.22 11.49
N SER A 36 -20.51 1.62 11.49
CA SER A 36 -21.67 2.16 10.76
C SER A 36 -22.03 3.58 11.21
N THR A 37 -21.85 3.90 12.50
CA THR A 37 -22.08 5.26 13.01
C THR A 37 -20.98 6.21 12.56
N THR A 38 -19.71 5.81 12.69
CA THR A 38 -18.55 6.62 12.26
C THR A 38 -18.54 6.87 10.74
N LEU A 39 -19.07 5.94 9.96
CA LEU A 39 -19.14 6.02 8.50
C LEU A 39 -20.32 6.86 8.01
N GLY A 40 -21.36 7.02 8.83
CA GLY A 40 -22.59 7.73 8.46
C GLY A 40 -23.43 6.95 7.45
N HIS A 41 -24.14 7.67 6.58
CA HIS A 41 -24.97 7.05 5.55
C HIS A 41 -24.11 6.22 4.59
N SER A 42 -24.47 4.95 4.40
CA SER A 42 -23.78 4.04 3.50
C SER A 42 -24.75 3.12 2.76
N GLU A 43 -24.47 2.88 1.49
CA GLU A 43 -25.25 2.03 0.59
C GLU A 43 -24.45 0.78 0.21
N LEU A 44 -25.17 -0.34 0.01
CA LEU A 44 -24.59 -1.58 -0.50
C LEU A 44 -24.83 -1.66 -2.01
N ASP A 45 -23.83 -2.14 -2.74
CA ASP A 45 -23.91 -2.43 -4.18
C ASP A 45 -23.37 -3.85 -4.44
N LEU A 46 -23.54 -4.37 -5.66
CA LEU A 46 -23.01 -5.67 -6.11
C LEU A 46 -23.36 -6.83 -5.18
N GLY A 47 -24.63 -6.90 -4.76
CA GLY A 47 -25.10 -7.97 -3.87
C GLY A 47 -24.51 -7.91 -2.46
N GLY A 48 -24.09 -6.72 -2.00
CA GLY A 48 -23.50 -6.52 -0.66
C GLY A 48 -21.98 -6.65 -0.62
N GLN A 49 -21.34 -6.92 -1.74
CA GLN A 49 -19.88 -7.02 -1.85
C GLN A 49 -19.20 -5.66 -1.97
N ALA A 50 -19.94 -4.64 -2.42
CA ALA A 50 -19.50 -3.25 -2.42
C ALA A 50 -20.25 -2.45 -1.35
N LEU A 51 -19.55 -1.47 -0.78
CA LEU A 51 -20.14 -0.51 0.15
C LEU A 51 -19.66 0.90 -0.21
N HIS A 52 -20.59 1.85 -0.29
CA HIS A 52 -20.31 3.25 -0.60
C HIS A 52 -20.83 4.15 0.51
N SER A 53 -20.00 5.11 0.92
CA SER A 53 -20.36 6.25 1.77
C SER A 53 -19.86 7.53 1.07
N SER A 54 -19.96 8.68 1.74
CA SER A 54 -19.58 9.99 1.19
C SER A 54 -18.11 10.08 0.76
N ARG A 55 -17.20 9.45 1.52
CA ARG A 55 -15.74 9.48 1.28
C ARG A 55 -15.08 8.10 1.37
N TYR A 56 -15.85 7.02 1.52
CA TYR A 56 -15.30 5.68 1.70
C TYR A 56 -16.01 4.70 0.78
N HIS A 57 -15.21 3.94 0.03
CA HIS A 57 -15.69 2.97 -0.95
C HIS A 57 -14.94 1.65 -0.74
N LEU A 58 -15.67 0.62 -0.38
CA LEU A 58 -15.20 -0.76 -0.33
C LEU A 58 -15.62 -1.44 -1.63
N LEU A 59 -14.65 -1.92 -2.40
CA LEU A 59 -14.83 -2.30 -3.80
C LEU A 59 -14.36 -3.75 -4.02
N PRO A 60 -15.22 -4.67 -4.47
CA PRO A 60 -14.84 -6.04 -4.75
C PRO A 60 -14.09 -6.13 -6.09
N CYS A 61 -12.86 -6.62 -6.08
CA CYS A 61 -12.13 -6.93 -7.30
C CYS A 61 -10.99 -7.94 -7.08
N ASP A 62 -10.73 -8.73 -8.11
CA ASP A 62 -9.46 -9.44 -8.24
C ASP A 62 -8.47 -8.52 -8.97
N LEU A 63 -7.47 -8.01 -8.23
CA LEU A 63 -6.45 -7.10 -8.76
C LEU A 63 -5.57 -7.72 -9.86
N ARG A 64 -5.65 -9.04 -10.07
CA ARG A 64 -4.94 -9.75 -11.15
C ARG A 64 -5.65 -9.60 -12.50
N ASN A 65 -6.93 -9.28 -12.50
CA ASN A 65 -7.67 -9.02 -13.73
C ASN A 65 -7.20 -7.70 -14.35
N PRO A 66 -7.24 -7.55 -15.69
CA PRO A 66 -6.82 -6.33 -16.34
C PRO A 66 -7.56 -5.10 -15.78
N PRO A 67 -6.86 -4.14 -15.16
CA PRO A 67 -7.48 -2.95 -14.55
C PRO A 67 -8.38 -2.16 -15.51
N ALA A 68 -8.03 -2.12 -16.80
CA ALA A 68 -8.81 -1.44 -17.83
C ALA A 68 -10.24 -1.99 -17.97
N ASP A 69 -10.45 -3.28 -17.67
CA ASP A 69 -11.75 -3.94 -17.78
C ASP A 69 -12.61 -3.71 -16.53
N ILE A 70 -11.99 -3.53 -15.37
CA ILE A 70 -12.69 -3.52 -14.07
C ILE A 70 -12.82 -2.11 -13.47
N PHE A 71 -11.78 -1.29 -13.54
CA PHE A 71 -11.69 -0.05 -12.77
C PHE A 71 -12.59 1.08 -13.24
N PRO A 72 -12.85 1.29 -14.55
CA PRO A 72 -13.81 2.32 -14.98
C PRO A 72 -15.21 2.12 -14.39
N GLY A 73 -15.69 0.87 -14.35
CA GLY A 73 -16.99 0.55 -13.77
C GLY A 73 -17.00 0.51 -12.23
N LEU A 74 -15.85 0.23 -11.61
CA LEU A 74 -15.72 0.08 -10.17
C LEU A 74 -15.51 1.43 -9.44
N PHE A 75 -14.59 2.26 -9.95
CA PHE A 75 -14.34 3.59 -9.38
C PHE A 75 -15.38 4.62 -9.82
N LYS A 76 -16.01 4.46 -10.99
CA LYS A 76 -17.01 5.40 -11.54
C LYS A 76 -16.50 6.85 -11.46
N GLU A 77 -17.30 7.75 -10.90
CA GLU A 77 -16.96 9.16 -10.67
C GLU A 77 -16.25 9.42 -9.33
N TYR A 78 -16.02 8.39 -8.52
CA TYR A 78 -15.44 8.56 -7.18
C TYR A 78 -13.94 8.83 -7.20
N LEU A 79 -13.22 8.25 -8.17
CA LEU A 79 -11.77 8.46 -8.33
C LEU A 79 -11.51 9.57 -9.37
N SER A 80 -10.87 10.66 -8.93
CA SER A 80 -10.52 11.78 -9.81
C SER A 80 -9.00 11.86 -10.02
N PRO A 81 -8.51 11.87 -11.28
CA PRO A 81 -7.08 12.08 -11.54
C PRO A 81 -6.59 13.49 -11.20
N ALA A 82 -7.50 14.44 -10.93
CA ALA A 82 -7.14 15.80 -10.54
C ALA A 82 -6.67 15.91 -9.09
N LEU A 83 -6.91 14.89 -8.25
CA LEU A 83 -6.55 14.90 -6.83
C LEU A 83 -5.26 14.12 -6.58
N PRO A 84 -4.38 14.57 -5.66
CA PRO A 84 -3.27 13.76 -5.19
C PRO A 84 -3.77 12.43 -4.63
N THR A 85 -3.15 11.32 -5.03
CA THR A 85 -3.61 9.97 -4.69
C THR A 85 -2.45 9.14 -4.18
N LEU A 86 -2.67 8.41 -3.08
CA LEU A 86 -1.72 7.47 -2.51
C LEU A 86 -2.24 6.05 -2.68
N LEU A 87 -1.49 5.22 -3.40
CA LEU A 87 -1.72 3.77 -3.49
C LEU A 87 -0.99 3.08 -2.33
N LEU A 88 -1.69 2.17 -1.64
CA LEU A 88 -1.15 1.40 -0.52
C LEU A 88 -1.27 -0.09 -0.82
N PHE A 89 -0.13 -0.77 -0.90
CA PHE A 89 -0.04 -2.21 -1.08
C PHE A 89 0.68 -2.82 0.12
N GLU A 90 -0.08 -3.19 1.14
CA GLU A 90 0.44 -3.81 2.37
C GLU A 90 0.34 -5.33 2.27
N CYS A 91 1.46 -5.98 1.95
CA CYS A 91 1.56 -7.40 1.63
C CYS A 91 0.53 -7.81 0.55
N VAL A 92 0.60 -7.19 -0.62
CA VAL A 92 -0.35 -7.47 -1.72
C VAL A 92 0.38 -7.92 -3.00
N LEU A 93 1.27 -7.09 -3.53
CA LEU A 93 1.88 -7.32 -4.84
C LEU A 93 2.75 -8.57 -4.87
N VAL A 94 3.37 -8.92 -3.74
CA VAL A 94 4.15 -10.14 -3.56
C VAL A 94 3.38 -11.44 -3.91
N TYR A 95 2.06 -11.47 -3.76
CA TYR A 95 1.21 -12.65 -3.97
C TYR A 95 0.77 -12.85 -5.43
N MET A 96 0.97 -11.88 -6.31
CA MET A 96 0.57 -11.95 -7.72
C MET A 96 1.79 -12.01 -8.64
N SER A 97 1.55 -12.34 -9.91
CA SER A 97 2.65 -12.38 -10.87
C SER A 97 3.25 -10.99 -11.08
N PRO A 98 4.55 -10.90 -11.41
CA PRO A 98 5.18 -9.64 -11.77
C PRO A 98 4.42 -8.87 -12.85
N GLU A 99 3.86 -9.58 -13.83
CA GLU A 99 3.08 -9.00 -14.93
C GLU A 99 1.79 -8.35 -14.41
N ALA A 100 1.02 -9.04 -13.57
CA ALA A 100 -0.20 -8.51 -12.99
C ALA A 100 0.06 -7.24 -12.17
N SER A 101 1.05 -7.27 -11.28
CA SER A 101 1.42 -6.09 -10.49
C SER A 101 1.94 -4.93 -11.34
N SER A 102 2.69 -5.22 -12.41
CA SER A 102 3.19 -4.24 -13.37
C SER A 102 2.03 -3.58 -14.13
N THR A 103 1.07 -4.35 -14.62
CA THR A 103 -0.13 -3.83 -15.29
C THR A 103 -0.97 -2.98 -14.34
N LEU A 104 -1.12 -3.40 -13.08
CA LEU A 104 -1.83 -2.64 -12.05
C LEU A 104 -1.20 -1.26 -11.80
N ILE A 105 0.11 -1.22 -11.55
CA ILE A 105 0.83 0.04 -11.33
C ILE A 105 0.77 0.92 -12.60
N GLN A 106 0.96 0.33 -13.78
CA GLN A 106 0.92 1.07 -15.04
C GLN A 106 -0.45 1.72 -15.28
N TRP A 107 -1.55 1.04 -14.98
CA TRP A 107 -2.89 1.61 -15.15
C TRP A 107 -3.07 2.89 -14.34
N PHE A 108 -2.62 2.90 -13.07
CA PHE A 108 -2.68 4.13 -12.26
C PHE A 108 -1.75 5.21 -12.82
N VAL A 109 -0.54 4.85 -13.28
CA VAL A 109 0.35 5.82 -13.94
C VAL A 109 -0.32 6.47 -15.15
N ASP A 110 -1.00 5.69 -15.97
CA ASP A 110 -1.69 6.19 -17.17
C ASP A 110 -2.91 7.03 -16.79
N PHE A 111 -3.70 6.58 -15.82
CA PHE A 111 -4.86 7.31 -15.31
C PHE A 111 -4.50 8.69 -14.75
N PHE A 112 -3.35 8.80 -14.07
CA PHE A 112 -2.80 10.04 -13.51
C PHE A 112 -1.81 10.75 -14.46
N SER A 113 -1.83 10.43 -15.76
CA SER A 113 -1.03 11.15 -16.77
C SER A 113 -1.81 12.32 -17.39
N PRO A 114 -1.14 13.38 -17.86
CA PRO A 114 -1.80 14.50 -18.51
C PRO A 114 -2.68 14.05 -19.69
N SER A 115 -3.90 14.57 -19.73
CA SER A 115 -4.85 14.33 -20.82
C SER A 115 -5.50 15.64 -21.27
N THR A 116 -6.28 15.60 -22.36
CA THR A 116 -7.04 16.75 -22.85
C THR A 116 -8.02 17.29 -21.82
N HIS A 117 -8.60 16.42 -20.99
CA HIS A 117 -9.56 16.78 -19.95
C HIS A 117 -8.90 17.16 -18.63
N ILE A 118 -7.72 16.60 -18.33
CA ILE A 118 -6.94 16.88 -17.11
C ILE A 118 -5.49 17.18 -17.51
N PRO A 119 -5.18 18.43 -17.90
CA PRO A 119 -3.83 18.81 -18.32
C PRO A 119 -2.80 18.78 -17.18
N SER A 120 -3.27 18.88 -15.93
CA SER A 120 -2.44 18.89 -14.72
C SER A 120 -3.02 17.92 -13.70
N PRO A 121 -2.71 16.62 -13.81
CA PRO A 121 -3.18 15.62 -12.86
C PRO A 121 -2.50 15.81 -11.50
N GLY A 122 -3.14 15.27 -10.47
CA GLY A 122 -2.61 15.22 -9.11
C GLY A 122 -1.37 14.33 -9.01
N THR A 123 -0.58 14.54 -7.96
CA THR A 123 0.58 13.69 -7.66
C THR A 123 0.13 12.27 -7.33
N LEU A 124 0.76 11.28 -7.96
CA LEU A 124 0.55 9.87 -7.63
C LEU A 124 1.68 9.39 -6.70
N GLY A 125 1.32 9.06 -5.46
CA GLY A 125 2.18 8.34 -4.52
C GLY A 125 1.84 6.85 -4.54
N CYS A 126 2.83 6.00 -4.30
CA CYS A 126 2.64 4.57 -4.12
C CYS A 126 3.54 4.07 -2.99
N THR A 127 3.00 3.25 -2.09
CA THR A 127 3.73 2.60 -1.02
C THR A 127 3.45 1.10 -1.03
N VAL A 128 4.51 0.32 -0.92
CA VAL A 128 4.49 -1.13 -0.84
C VAL A 128 5.20 -1.54 0.44
N TYR A 129 4.55 -2.32 1.28
CA TYR A 129 5.16 -3.04 2.39
C TYR A 129 5.10 -4.53 2.08
N GLU A 130 6.24 -5.21 1.97
CA GLU A 130 6.26 -6.66 1.71
C GLU A 130 7.63 -7.27 1.94
N MET A 131 7.73 -8.57 1.64
CA MET A 131 8.94 -9.38 1.76
C MET A 131 9.84 -9.28 0.54
N PHE A 132 11.14 -9.34 0.77
CA PHE A 132 12.18 -9.41 -0.26
C PHE A 132 13.38 -10.23 0.25
N GLY A 133 14.44 -10.38 -0.54
CA GLY A 133 15.65 -11.06 -0.07
C GLY A 133 15.51 -12.57 0.15
N LEU A 134 14.52 -13.21 -0.48
CA LEU A 134 14.11 -14.57 -0.15
C LEU A 134 15.03 -15.69 -0.66
N GLU A 135 16.23 -15.34 -1.13
CA GLU A 135 17.20 -16.27 -1.73
C GLU A 135 18.24 -16.79 -0.73
N ASP A 136 18.39 -16.13 0.43
CA ASP A 136 19.31 -16.56 1.48
C ASP A 136 18.75 -17.71 2.33
N ALA A 137 19.53 -18.20 3.31
CA ALA A 137 19.12 -19.32 4.16
C ALA A 137 17.83 -19.03 4.94
N PHE A 138 17.66 -17.81 5.45
CA PHE A 138 16.47 -17.41 6.19
C PHE A 138 15.25 -17.32 5.25
N GLY A 139 15.42 -16.65 4.12
CA GLY A 139 14.44 -16.53 3.04
C GLY A 139 13.96 -17.88 2.53
N GLN A 140 14.85 -18.87 2.38
CA GLN A 140 14.46 -20.23 1.98
C GLN A 140 13.62 -20.93 3.06
N VAL A 141 13.97 -20.79 4.34
CA VAL A 141 13.15 -21.32 5.45
C VAL A 141 11.77 -20.68 5.44
N MET A 142 11.72 -19.35 5.29
CA MET A 142 10.45 -18.60 5.16
C MET A 142 9.61 -19.10 3.98
N MET A 143 10.22 -19.25 2.80
CA MET A 143 9.55 -19.74 1.61
C MET A 143 9.02 -21.17 1.79
N ASN A 144 9.78 -22.05 2.45
CA ASN A 144 9.33 -23.41 2.74
C ASN A 144 8.14 -23.43 3.71
N ASN A 145 8.16 -22.59 4.74
CA ASN A 145 7.05 -22.44 5.68
C ASN A 145 5.77 -21.90 5.02
N LEU A 146 5.90 -21.00 4.04
CA LEU A 146 4.78 -20.49 3.26
C LEU A 146 4.25 -21.54 2.27
N ARG A 147 5.13 -22.25 1.56
CA ARG A 147 4.77 -23.34 0.65
C ARG A 147 4.02 -24.45 1.38
N ALA A 148 4.41 -24.79 2.60
CA ALA A 148 3.71 -25.77 3.45
C ALA A 148 2.25 -25.36 3.77
N ARG A 149 1.91 -24.07 3.63
CA ARG A 149 0.56 -23.50 3.78
C ARG A 149 -0.09 -23.14 2.43
N ASN A 150 0.44 -23.64 1.32
CA ASN A 150 0.01 -23.33 -0.06
C ASN A 150 0.10 -21.85 -0.44
N VAL A 151 1.04 -21.11 0.16
CA VAL A 151 1.31 -19.71 -0.18
C VAL A 151 2.54 -19.64 -1.08
N SER A 152 2.41 -18.93 -2.21
CA SER A 152 3.52 -18.63 -3.11
C SER A 152 3.72 -17.12 -3.24
N LEU A 153 4.96 -16.71 -3.48
CA LEU A 153 5.39 -15.30 -3.52
C LEU A 153 6.04 -14.94 -4.88
N PRO A 154 5.34 -15.13 -6.02
CA PRO A 154 5.92 -14.88 -7.34
C PRO A 154 6.35 -13.41 -7.54
N GLY A 155 5.66 -12.46 -6.88
CA GLY A 155 5.95 -11.03 -6.98
C GLY A 155 7.25 -10.59 -6.30
N ALA A 156 7.82 -11.40 -5.40
CA ALA A 156 9.11 -11.11 -4.77
C ALA A 156 10.30 -11.32 -5.73
N LYS A 157 10.17 -12.26 -6.68
CA LYS A 157 11.29 -12.75 -7.51
C LYS A 157 12.03 -11.65 -8.29
N PRO A 158 11.37 -10.64 -8.90
CA PRO A 158 12.08 -9.59 -9.62
C PRO A 158 12.84 -8.60 -8.72
N TYR A 159 12.66 -8.70 -7.40
CA TYR A 159 13.17 -7.73 -6.42
C TYR A 159 13.96 -8.42 -5.29
N PRO A 160 15.10 -9.07 -5.61
CA PRO A 160 15.84 -9.87 -4.64
C PRO A 160 16.61 -9.03 -3.61
N SER A 161 16.83 -7.73 -3.84
CA SER A 161 17.64 -6.88 -2.95
C SER A 161 16.96 -5.55 -2.63
N LEU A 162 17.43 -4.84 -1.60
CA LEU A 162 16.90 -3.55 -1.19
C LEU A 162 16.97 -2.52 -2.33
N GLU A 163 18.07 -2.53 -3.09
CA GLU A 163 18.32 -1.64 -4.23
C GLU A 163 17.39 -1.92 -5.40
N SER A 164 16.92 -3.16 -5.53
CA SER A 164 16.01 -3.56 -6.60
C SER A 164 14.57 -3.09 -6.36
N LEU A 165 14.16 -2.90 -5.10
CA LEU A 165 12.77 -2.56 -4.76
C LEU A 165 12.30 -1.23 -5.39
N PRO A 166 13.05 -0.11 -5.33
CA PRO A 166 12.66 1.14 -5.99
C PRO A 166 12.50 1.01 -7.50
N ALA A 167 13.23 0.08 -8.15
CA ALA A 167 13.13 -0.14 -9.60
C ALA A 167 11.75 -0.64 -10.04
N ARG A 168 10.90 -1.11 -9.11
CA ARG A 168 9.48 -1.37 -9.36
C ARG A 168 8.76 -0.10 -9.82
N PHE A 169 9.02 1.03 -9.19
CA PHE A 169 8.33 2.29 -9.52
C PHE A 169 9.04 3.05 -10.63
N LEU A 170 10.38 3.09 -10.60
CA LEU A 170 11.16 3.86 -11.58
C LEU A 170 10.91 3.39 -13.02
N ARG A 171 10.72 2.08 -13.25
CA ARG A 171 10.37 1.54 -14.58
C ARG A 171 9.02 2.02 -15.12
N HIS A 172 8.10 2.43 -14.25
CA HIS A 172 6.80 3.00 -14.61
C HIS A 172 6.84 4.54 -14.65
N GLY A 173 8.03 5.14 -14.69
CA GLY A 173 8.21 6.59 -14.82
C GLY A 173 7.81 7.37 -13.58
N PHE A 174 7.90 6.76 -12.39
CA PHE A 174 7.92 7.49 -11.13
C PHE A 174 9.19 8.35 -11.07
N THR A 175 9.06 9.60 -10.61
CA THR A 175 10.13 10.60 -10.57
C THR A 175 11.10 10.38 -9.41
N SER A 176 10.66 9.71 -8.35
CA SER A 176 11.49 9.36 -7.19
C SER A 176 10.95 8.08 -6.56
N ALA A 177 11.84 7.22 -6.07
CA ALA A 177 11.50 6.02 -5.32
C ALA A 177 12.61 5.67 -4.33
N LYS A 178 12.23 5.19 -3.15
CA LYS A 178 13.12 4.83 -2.04
C LYS A 178 12.59 3.56 -1.36
N ALA A 179 13.46 2.86 -0.65
CA ALA A 179 13.11 1.71 0.16
C ALA A 179 13.92 1.71 1.46
N LEU A 180 13.31 1.22 2.54
CA LEU A 180 13.98 0.95 3.81
C LEU A 180 13.51 -0.41 4.34
N THR A 181 14.44 -1.19 4.90
CA THR A 181 14.07 -2.40 5.64
C THR A 181 13.40 -2.02 6.95
N LEU A 182 12.54 -2.90 7.49
CA LEU A 182 11.95 -2.64 8.80
C LEU A 182 13.00 -2.55 9.90
N ARG A 183 14.13 -3.25 9.75
CA ARG A 183 15.27 -3.12 10.66
C ARG A 183 15.83 -1.71 10.62
N ASN A 184 16.04 -1.16 9.42
CA ASN A 184 16.53 0.20 9.27
C ASN A 184 15.54 1.24 9.85
N ILE A 185 14.24 1.06 9.61
CA ILE A 185 13.17 1.87 10.19
C ILE A 185 13.23 1.82 11.72
N ARG A 186 13.21 0.62 12.29
CA ARG A 186 13.24 0.40 13.74
C ARG A 186 14.45 1.07 14.40
N SER A 187 15.63 0.98 13.80
CA SER A 187 16.86 1.49 14.40
C SER A 187 17.08 2.99 14.23
N ASN A 188 16.57 3.61 13.17
CA ASN A 188 16.95 5.00 12.81
C ASN A 188 15.77 5.97 12.71
N TYR A 189 14.53 5.50 12.65
CA TYR A 189 13.35 6.32 12.36
C TYR A 189 12.28 6.27 13.45
N ILE A 190 12.43 5.39 14.45
CA ILE A 190 11.55 5.31 15.61
C ILE A 190 12.26 5.95 16.79
N GLU A 191 11.56 6.84 17.51
CA GLU A 191 12.08 7.49 18.70
C GLU A 191 12.46 6.45 19.78
N PRO A 192 13.59 6.62 20.49
CA PRO A 192 14.01 5.68 21.52
C PRO A 192 12.94 5.43 22.60
N SER A 193 12.17 6.46 22.96
CA SER A 193 11.08 6.34 23.92
C SER A 193 9.95 5.42 23.46
N GLU A 194 9.66 5.36 22.15
CA GLU A 194 8.68 4.42 21.61
C GLU A 194 9.24 2.99 21.60
N LEU A 195 10.54 2.81 21.34
CA LEU A 195 11.19 1.50 21.43
C LEU A 195 11.18 0.96 22.87
N GLU A 196 11.44 1.82 23.86
CA GLU A 196 11.34 1.50 25.29
C GLU A 196 9.90 1.20 25.72
N ARG A 197 8.94 2.00 25.24
CA ARG A 197 7.53 1.75 25.50
C ARG A 197 7.10 0.37 24.98
N ILE A 198 7.53 0.01 23.76
CA ILE A 198 7.22 -1.31 23.17
C ILE A 198 7.91 -2.44 23.94
N SER A 199 9.19 -2.29 24.32
CA SER A 199 9.91 -3.34 25.05
C SER A 199 9.35 -3.60 26.46
N SER A 200 8.60 -2.65 27.02
CA SER A 200 7.90 -2.85 28.30
C SER A 200 6.66 -3.74 28.21
N LEU A 201 6.14 -3.99 27.01
CA LEU A 201 4.93 -4.81 26.81
C LEU A 201 5.23 -6.30 26.86
N GLU A 202 6.31 -6.72 26.21
CA GLU A 202 6.74 -8.12 26.13
C GLU A 202 8.27 -8.19 26.15
N MET A 203 8.80 -9.13 26.93
CA MET A 203 10.23 -9.40 27.00
C MET A 203 10.66 -10.17 25.75
N LEU A 204 11.61 -9.61 25.00
CA LEU A 204 12.25 -10.25 23.85
C LEU A 204 13.72 -10.50 24.16
N ASP A 205 14.10 -11.76 24.31
CA ASP A 205 15.46 -12.22 24.55
C ASP A 205 16.26 -12.40 23.24
N GLU A 206 15.61 -12.81 22.15
CA GLU A 206 16.25 -13.08 20.85
C GLU A 206 16.10 -11.90 19.86
N VAL A 207 16.77 -10.79 20.15
CA VAL A 207 16.73 -9.58 19.32
C VAL A 207 17.36 -9.82 17.93
N GLU A 208 18.33 -10.73 17.84
CA GLU A 208 18.98 -11.14 16.60
C GLU A 208 17.99 -11.81 15.64
N GLU A 209 17.11 -12.68 16.15
CA GLU A 209 16.09 -13.33 15.33
C GLU A 209 15.06 -12.33 14.80
N LEU A 210 14.63 -11.40 15.65
CA LEU A 210 13.79 -10.30 15.20
C LEU A 210 14.49 -9.50 14.09
N ASN A 211 15.77 -9.16 14.26
CA ASN A 211 16.52 -8.42 13.25
C ASN A 211 16.61 -9.18 11.92
N LEU A 212 16.74 -10.51 11.93
CA LEU A 212 16.69 -11.33 10.71
C LEU A 212 15.34 -11.20 10.01
N VAL A 213 14.24 -11.30 10.75
CA VAL A 213 12.88 -11.10 10.20
C VAL A 213 12.75 -9.69 9.61
N LEU A 214 13.15 -8.66 10.35
CA LEU A 214 12.99 -7.26 9.95
C LEU A 214 13.88 -6.84 8.78
N GLU A 215 14.96 -7.57 8.49
CA GLU A 215 15.80 -7.35 7.30
C GLU A 215 15.14 -7.88 6.03
N HIS A 216 14.22 -8.85 6.14
CA HIS A 216 13.54 -9.48 5.01
C HIS A 216 12.20 -8.82 4.64
N TYR A 217 11.84 -7.73 5.31
CA TYR A 217 10.69 -6.91 4.99
C TYR A 217 11.12 -5.47 4.76
N ALA A 218 10.52 -4.83 3.77
CA ALA A 218 10.81 -3.45 3.44
C ALA A 218 9.53 -2.65 3.19
N ILE A 219 9.62 -1.34 3.46
CA ILE A 219 8.68 -0.35 2.96
C ILE A 219 9.36 0.36 1.79
N THR A 220 8.78 0.21 0.61
CA THR A 220 9.19 0.90 -0.61
C THR A 220 8.14 1.95 -0.94
N TRP A 221 8.54 3.17 -1.24
CA TRP A 221 7.62 4.21 -1.67
C TRP A 221 8.18 4.97 -2.85
N GLY A 222 7.30 5.49 -3.69
CA GLY A 222 7.66 6.31 -4.82
C GLY A 222 6.57 7.31 -5.15
N MET A 223 6.95 8.33 -5.89
CA MET A 223 6.02 9.31 -6.43
C MET A 223 6.21 9.57 -7.91
N LYS A 224 5.12 9.99 -8.54
CA LYS A 224 5.10 10.57 -9.87
C LYS A 224 4.43 11.94 -9.78
N ALA A 225 5.21 12.99 -10.01
CA ALA A 225 4.71 14.35 -10.08
C ALA A 225 4.41 14.74 -11.54
N SER A 226 3.41 15.60 -11.73
CA SER A 226 2.96 16.06 -13.06
C SER A 226 3.73 17.25 -13.61
N SER A 227 4.49 17.98 -12.77
CA SER A 227 5.29 19.14 -13.19
C SER A 227 6.52 19.39 -12.32
N ALA A 228 7.56 20.04 -12.87
CA ALA A 228 8.79 20.36 -12.11
C ALA A 228 8.53 21.22 -10.85
N ALA A 229 7.52 22.10 -10.88
CA ALA A 229 7.13 22.91 -9.71
C ALA A 229 6.51 22.09 -8.57
N THR A 230 5.83 20.98 -8.90
CA THR A 230 5.28 20.04 -7.92
C THR A 230 6.29 18.98 -7.48
N VAL A 231 7.45 18.87 -8.13
CA VAL A 231 8.50 17.92 -7.73
C VAL A 231 9.21 18.37 -6.43
N SER A 232 9.48 19.67 -6.27
CA SER A 232 10.41 20.18 -5.24
C SER A 232 10.10 19.77 -3.77
N PRO A 233 8.88 19.95 -3.22
CA PRO A 233 8.62 19.57 -1.83
C PRO A 233 8.51 18.05 -1.62
N TRP A 234 8.44 17.30 -2.72
CA TRP A 234 8.09 15.90 -2.74
C TRP A 234 9.33 15.01 -3.02
N ILE A 235 10.43 15.53 -3.60
CA ILE A 235 11.72 14.79 -3.73
C ILE A 235 12.17 14.18 -2.38
N GLU A 236 11.98 14.92 -1.30
CA GLU A 236 12.35 14.51 0.06
C GLU A 236 11.25 13.76 0.79
N TRP A 237 10.12 13.45 0.14
CA TRP A 237 9.03 12.69 0.74
C TRP A 237 9.54 11.32 1.19
N GLY A 238 9.23 10.98 2.44
CA GLY A 238 9.68 9.78 3.11
C GLY A 238 9.81 9.99 4.60
N LEU A 239 10.18 8.92 5.30
CA LEU A 239 10.52 8.98 6.71
C LEU A 239 11.78 9.83 6.92
N ARG A 240 11.84 10.53 8.05
CA ARG A 240 13.02 11.31 8.46
C ARG A 240 13.70 10.60 9.61
N PRO A 241 15.04 10.41 9.58
CA PRO A 241 15.75 9.82 10.69
C PRO A 241 15.54 10.64 11.96
N VAL A 242 15.50 9.96 13.10
CA VAL A 242 15.55 10.62 14.41
C VAL A 242 16.87 11.40 14.48
N LYS A 243 16.80 12.66 14.89
CA LYS A 243 18.01 13.46 15.10
C LYS A 243 18.83 12.80 16.21
N GLN A 244 20.01 12.29 15.89
CA GLN A 244 20.97 11.89 16.92
C GLN A 244 21.38 13.15 17.67
N ALA A 245 21.16 13.15 18.99
CA ALA A 245 21.54 14.24 19.89
C ALA A 245 23.06 14.37 20.02
#